data_AF-C0C206-F1
#
_entry.id   AF-C0C206-F1
#
_cell.length_a   1.000
_cell.length_b   1.000
_cell.length_c   1.000
_cell.angle_alpha   90.00
_cell.angle_beta   90.00
_cell.angle_gamma   90.00
#
_symmetry.space_group_name_H-M   'P 1'
#
loop_
_entity.id
_entity.type
_entity.pdbx_description
1 polymer ?
#
loop_
_entity_poly.entity_id
_entity_poly.type
_entity_poly.pdbx_seq_one_letter_code
_entity_poly.pdbx_strand_id
1 'polypeptide(L)'
;MRLRTEASCWQQDIKPEEYVQGILKSTVITVLTAWLYYRSAIAVPLLAPVWIWQYRIWKKECLRRKSSSFQLQFKDAIQSLSSALSTGYSVENAWKEAEKELKLLYRENDRIRKELHIIVSQIRVNVPMEQIMEEFAERVRQEDVRNFTAVFAAAKKSGGDMVAIIRNTAGQIGDKVEVKREIDTILASREYEFKVMSAVPYVIIGYMSLSFPEFMQNLYGNVLGTGVMTVCLAAYIGACCLGQKIIRIEV
;
A
#
# COMPACT_ATOMS: atom_id res chain seq x y z
N MET A 1 16.79 -9.73 -21.24
CA MET A 1 17.33 -10.01 -19.89
C MET A 1 17.28 -8.72 -19.05
N ARG A 2 16.09 -8.33 -18.54
CA ARG A 2 15.86 -7.11 -17.72
C ARG A 2 14.89 -7.45 -16.58
N LEU A 3 15.38 -8.14 -15.54
CA LEU A 3 14.63 -8.43 -14.31
C LEU A 3 15.58 -8.46 -13.10
N ARG A 4 16.31 -7.36 -12.89
CA ARG A 4 17.06 -7.01 -11.68
C ARG A 4 16.95 -5.49 -11.60
N THR A 5 16.29 -4.84 -10.66
CA THR A 5 16.06 -5.13 -9.24
C THR A 5 14.82 -4.35 -8.81
N GLU A 6 13.71 -5.03 -8.52
CA GLU A 6 12.55 -4.47 -7.81
C GLU A 6 12.84 -4.28 -6.30
N ALA A 7 14.06 -3.86 -5.95
CA ALA A 7 14.36 -3.32 -4.63
C ALA A 7 13.82 -1.89 -4.61
N SER A 8 12.50 -1.81 -4.63
CA SER A 8 11.72 -0.58 -4.69
C SER A 8 12.07 0.27 -3.46
N CYS A 9 12.32 1.56 -3.62
CA CYS A 9 12.52 2.51 -2.52
C CYS A 9 11.53 2.31 -1.35
N TRP A 10 10.29 1.92 -1.68
CA TRP A 10 9.23 1.54 -0.75
C TRP A 10 9.54 0.33 0.14
N GLN A 11 10.35 -0.63 -0.33
CA GLN A 11 10.80 -1.78 0.47
C GLN A 11 11.81 -1.38 1.55
N GLN A 12 12.59 -0.30 1.32
CA GLN A 12 13.57 0.19 2.29
C GLN A 12 12.93 0.95 3.45
N ASP A 13 11.70 1.46 3.28
CA ASP A 13 10.94 2.10 4.35
C ASP A 13 10.16 1.12 5.24
N ILE A 14 10.16 -0.17 4.91
CA ILE A 14 9.49 -1.19 5.71
C ILE A 14 10.39 -1.51 6.90
N LYS A 15 9.90 -1.21 8.11
CA LYS A 15 10.61 -1.52 9.35
C LYS A 15 10.68 -3.04 9.58
N PRO A 16 11.74 -3.57 10.22
CA PRO A 16 11.82 -4.98 10.57
C PRO A 16 10.66 -5.43 11.47
N GLU A 17 10.15 -4.54 12.32
CA GLU A 17 8.96 -4.79 13.14
C GLU A 17 7.69 -5.05 12.32
N GLU A 18 7.51 -4.33 11.20
CA GLU A 18 6.37 -4.53 10.31
C GLU A 18 6.45 -5.90 9.63
N TYR A 19 7.65 -6.34 9.24
CA TYR A 19 7.87 -7.70 8.71
C TYR A 19 7.53 -8.78 9.73
N VAL A 20 7.98 -8.63 10.97
CA VAL A 20 7.68 -9.59 12.05
C VAL A 20 6.18 -9.66 12.30
N GLN A 21 5.48 -8.52 12.31
CA GLN A 21 4.02 -8.49 12.45
C GLN A 21 3.29 -9.17 11.28
N GLY A 22 3.75 -8.95 10.04
CA GLY A 22 3.17 -9.59 8.84
C GLY A 22 3.34 -11.11 8.83
N ILE A 23 4.54 -11.58 9.20
CA ILE A 23 4.85 -13.00 9.36
C ILE A 23 4.01 -13.59 10.50
N LEU A 24 3.97 -12.93 11.65
CA LEU A 24 3.23 -13.41 12.82
C LEU A 24 1.74 -13.55 12.53
N LYS A 25 1.09 -12.53 11.94
CA LYS A 25 -0.33 -12.59 11.56
C LYS A 25 -0.60 -13.73 10.57
N SER A 26 0.23 -13.88 9.55
CA SER A 26 0.06 -14.94 8.54
C SER A 26 0.20 -16.33 9.16
N THR A 27 1.20 -16.52 10.01
CA THR A 27 1.44 -17.78 10.72
C THR A 27 0.31 -18.11 11.69
N VAL A 28 -0.18 -17.15 12.47
CA VAL A 28 -1.31 -17.36 13.39
C VAL A 28 -2.57 -17.79 12.63
N ILE A 29 -2.90 -17.14 11.51
CA ILE A 29 -4.07 -17.51 10.70
C ILE A 29 -3.93 -18.93 10.13
N THR A 30 -2.76 -19.28 9.60
CA THR A 30 -2.52 -20.62 9.04
C THR A 30 -2.57 -21.71 10.12
N VAL A 31 -1.98 -21.47 11.29
CA VAL A 31 -2.02 -22.40 12.43
C VAL A 31 -3.43 -22.55 12.96
N LEU A 32 -4.17 -21.44 13.12
CA LEU A 32 -5.56 -21.47 13.56
C LEU A 32 -6.41 -22.28 12.58
N THR A 33 -6.25 -22.06 11.28
CA THR A 33 -6.98 -22.80 10.24
C THR A 33 -6.65 -24.30 10.27
N ALA A 34 -5.37 -24.66 10.40
CA ALA A 34 -4.95 -26.05 10.50
C ALA A 34 -5.53 -26.75 11.74
N TRP A 35 -5.53 -26.05 12.88
CA TRP A 35 -6.05 -26.58 14.14
C TRP A 35 -7.57 -26.73 14.11
N LEU A 36 -8.30 -25.76 13.58
CA LEU A 36 -9.76 -25.79 13.51
C LEU A 36 -10.30 -26.84 12.54
N TYR A 37 -9.63 -27.06 11.40
CA TYR A 37 -10.11 -27.97 10.35
C TYR A 37 -9.60 -29.40 10.45
N TYR A 38 -8.43 -29.64 11.06
CA TYR A 38 -7.84 -30.98 11.11
C TYR A 38 -7.51 -31.46 12.53
N ARG A 39 -7.65 -30.58 13.55
CA ARG A 39 -7.30 -30.86 14.96
C ARG A 39 -5.88 -31.44 15.15
N SER A 40 -5.02 -31.28 14.14
CA SER A 40 -3.69 -31.89 14.02
C SER A 40 -2.72 -30.92 13.36
N ALA A 41 -1.54 -30.75 13.96
CA ALA A 41 -0.47 -29.90 13.44
C ALA A 41 0.20 -30.44 12.16
N ILE A 42 -0.13 -31.66 11.75
CA ILE A 42 0.46 -32.35 10.59
C ILE A 42 -0.04 -31.76 9.25
N ALA A 43 -1.14 -30.99 9.25
CA ALA A 43 -1.65 -30.31 8.06
C ALA A 43 -0.94 -28.98 7.74
N VAL A 44 -0.05 -28.50 8.61
CA VAL A 44 0.69 -27.23 8.43
C VAL A 44 1.57 -27.19 7.17
N PRO A 45 2.32 -28.24 6.78
CA PRO A 45 3.08 -28.25 5.53
C PRO A 45 2.16 -28.24 4.29
N LEU A 46 0.97 -28.84 4.37
CA LEU A 46 -0.01 -28.85 3.28
C LEU A 46 -0.54 -27.44 2.96
N LEU A 47 -0.59 -26.57 3.97
CA LEU A 47 -1.04 -25.17 3.87
C LEU A 47 0.10 -24.18 3.58
N ALA A 48 1.35 -24.64 3.43
CA ALA A 48 2.49 -23.80 3.06
C ALA A 48 2.25 -22.91 1.80
N PRO A 49 1.63 -23.38 0.70
CA PRO A 49 1.36 -22.51 -0.45
C PRO A 49 0.37 -21.38 -0.13
N VAL A 50 -0.60 -21.63 0.76
CA VAL A 50 -1.56 -20.62 1.24
C VAL A 50 -0.84 -19.56 2.09
N TRP A 51 0.08 -19.99 2.96
CA TRP A 51 0.89 -19.08 3.76
C TRP A 51 1.79 -18.17 2.89
N ILE A 52 2.48 -18.76 1.89
CA ILE A 52 3.31 -18.00 0.94
C ILE A 52 2.45 -16.98 0.18
N TRP A 53 1.25 -17.37 -0.23
CA TRP A 53 0.34 -16.48 -0.95
C TRP A 53 -0.13 -15.31 -0.08
N GLN A 54 -0.59 -15.58 1.14
CA GLN A 54 -0.99 -14.55 2.11
C GLN A 54 0.16 -13.57 2.38
N TYR A 55 1.38 -14.09 2.56
CA TYR A 55 2.56 -13.25 2.77
C TYR A 55 2.86 -12.37 1.55
N ARG A 56 2.73 -12.88 0.32
CA ARG A 56 2.92 -12.09 -0.90
C ARG A 56 1.86 -11.01 -1.06
N ILE A 57 0.61 -11.28 -0.68
CA ILE A 57 -0.46 -10.27 -0.70
C ILE A 57 -0.15 -9.18 0.32
N TRP A 58 0.18 -9.54 1.55
CA TRP A 58 0.51 -8.60 2.61
C TRP A 58 1.69 -7.70 2.23
N LYS A 59 2.76 -8.26 1.66
CA LYS A 59 3.92 -7.48 1.20
C LYS A 59 3.52 -6.47 0.12
N LYS A 60 2.70 -6.86 -0.85
CA LYS A 60 2.19 -5.94 -1.89
C LYS A 60 1.32 -4.83 -1.29
N GLU A 61 0.48 -5.18 -0.32
CA GLU A 61 -0.41 -4.22 0.35
C GLU A 61 0.39 -3.18 1.16
N CYS A 62 1.41 -3.63 1.89
CA CYS A 62 2.29 -2.73 2.64
C CYS A 62 3.00 -1.72 1.73
N LEU A 63 3.53 -2.19 0.59
CA LEU A 63 4.16 -1.31 -0.41
C LEU A 63 3.16 -0.30 -0.98
N ARG A 64 1.95 -0.76 -1.32
CA ARG A 64 0.88 0.11 -1.82
C ARG A 64 0.48 1.18 -0.81
N ARG A 65 0.37 0.82 0.46
CA ARG A 65 0.05 1.75 1.56
C ARG A 65 1.12 2.82 1.73
N LYS A 66 2.41 2.46 1.69
CA LYS A 66 3.51 3.45 1.78
C LYS A 66 3.49 4.39 0.57
N SER A 67 3.29 3.86 -0.64
CA SER A 67 3.15 4.66 -1.85
C SER A 67 1.94 5.60 -1.81
N SER A 68 0.79 5.13 -1.32
CA SER A 68 -0.42 5.96 -1.15
C SER A 68 -0.22 7.05 -0.08
N SER A 69 0.44 6.71 1.04
CA SER A 69 0.81 7.69 2.06
C SER A 69 1.74 8.77 1.51
N PHE A 70 2.66 8.41 0.61
CA PHE A 70 3.50 9.39 -0.05
C PHE A 70 2.74 10.23 -1.07
N GLN A 71 1.76 9.66 -1.80
CA GLN A 71 0.90 10.43 -2.72
C GLN A 71 0.20 11.58 -1.99
N LEU A 72 -0.25 11.33 -0.77
CA LEU A 72 -0.82 12.37 0.07
C LEU A 72 0.23 13.44 0.43
N GLN A 73 1.38 13.01 0.94
CA GLN A 73 2.47 13.92 1.29
C GLN A 73 2.91 14.77 0.10
N PHE A 74 2.93 14.18 -1.10
CA PHE A 74 3.27 14.86 -2.34
C PHE A 74 2.18 15.85 -2.77
N LYS A 75 0.89 15.52 -2.61
CA LYS A 75 -0.22 16.48 -2.80
C LYS A 75 0.04 17.73 -1.95
N ASP A 76 0.30 17.56 -0.66
CA ASP A 76 0.52 18.69 0.26
C ASP A 76 1.76 19.50 -0.14
N ALA A 77 2.84 18.83 -0.55
CA ALA A 77 4.06 19.48 -1.06
C ALA A 77 3.78 20.35 -2.29
N ILE A 78 3.03 19.82 -3.25
CA ILE A 78 2.73 20.50 -4.51
C ILE A 78 1.70 21.62 -4.32
N GLN A 79 0.76 21.49 -3.38
CA GLN A 79 -0.15 22.57 -2.99
C GLN A 79 0.62 23.74 -2.35
N SER A 80 1.54 23.45 -1.44
CA SER A 80 2.44 24.45 -0.85
C SER A 80 3.30 25.14 -1.91
N LEU A 81 3.90 24.36 -2.82
CA LEU A 81 4.65 24.88 -3.97
C LEU A 81 3.81 25.82 -4.84
N SER A 82 2.58 25.41 -5.18
CA SER A 82 1.66 26.20 -5.98
C SER A 82 1.25 27.50 -5.31
N SER A 83 1.05 27.48 -3.99
CA SER A 83 0.76 28.67 -3.18
C SER A 83 1.94 29.65 -3.24
N ALA A 84 3.16 29.18 -2.99
CA ALA A 84 4.37 30.00 -3.06
C ALA A 84 4.58 30.60 -4.45
N LEU A 85 4.44 29.82 -5.53
CA LEU A 85 4.53 30.33 -6.90
C LEU A 85 3.49 31.43 -7.18
N SER A 86 2.27 31.29 -6.65
CA SER A 86 1.20 32.29 -6.84
C SER A 86 1.50 33.63 -6.16
N THR A 87 2.36 33.66 -5.14
CA THR A 87 2.83 34.89 -4.49
C THR A 87 4.02 35.54 -5.20
N GLY A 88 4.45 34.99 -6.35
CA GLY A 88 5.54 35.53 -7.16
C GLY A 88 6.93 34.99 -6.80
N TYR A 89 7.03 33.93 -5.99
CA TYR A 89 8.31 33.26 -5.78
C TYR A 89 8.81 32.60 -7.07
N SER A 90 10.13 32.60 -7.26
CA SER A 90 10.79 31.73 -8.22
C SER A 90 10.57 30.25 -7.86
N VAL A 91 10.63 29.36 -8.84
CA VAL A 91 10.46 27.91 -8.65
C VAL A 91 11.40 27.38 -7.56
N GLU A 92 12.66 27.80 -7.58
CA GLU A 92 13.67 27.39 -6.62
C GLU A 92 13.35 27.82 -5.19
N ASN A 93 12.75 29.01 -5.03
CA ASN A 93 12.37 29.52 -3.71
C ASN A 93 11.04 28.93 -3.24
N ALA A 94 10.13 28.63 -4.16
CA ALA A 94 8.89 27.94 -3.87
C ALA A 94 9.14 26.53 -3.29
N TRP A 95 10.13 25.79 -3.80
CA TRP A 95 10.54 24.51 -3.20
C TRP A 95 11.16 24.65 -1.81
N LYS A 96 11.93 25.72 -1.56
CA LYS A 96 12.45 26.02 -0.21
C LYS A 96 11.33 26.32 0.76
N GLU A 97 10.30 27.04 0.32
CA GLU A 97 9.15 27.35 1.16
C GLU A 97 8.31 26.10 1.43
N ALA A 98 8.08 25.27 0.41
CA ALA A 98 7.41 23.99 0.57
C ALA A 98 8.14 23.05 1.54
N GLU A 99 9.48 23.01 1.53
CA GLU A 99 10.25 22.23 2.52
C GLU A 99 10.02 22.73 3.96
N LYS A 100 9.91 24.05 4.17
CA LYS A 100 9.66 24.62 5.51
C LYS A 100 8.25 24.29 6.00
N GLU A 101 7.24 24.45 5.15
CA GLU A 101 5.85 24.13 5.52
C GLU A 101 5.72 22.63 5.84
N LEU A 102 6.28 21.75 5.00
CA LEU A 102 6.17 20.31 5.23
C LEU A 102 6.99 19.81 6.43
N LYS A 103 8.00 20.56 6.89
CA LYS A 103 8.68 20.29 8.16
C LYS A 103 7.76 20.42 9.38
N LEU A 104 6.72 21.25 9.30
CA LEU A 104 5.74 21.44 10.36
C LEU A 104 4.67 20.32 10.36
N LEU A 105 4.36 19.79 9.18
CA LEU A 105 3.29 18.79 9.00
C LEU A 105 3.78 17.35 9.18
N TYR A 106 5.04 17.07 8.82
CA TYR A 106 5.56 15.70 8.69
C TYR A 106 6.81 15.45 9.55
N ARG A 107 6.98 14.20 10.00
CA ARG A 107 8.10 13.78 10.83
C ARG A 107 9.37 13.64 9.99
N GLU A 108 10.54 13.77 10.62
CA GLU A 108 11.85 13.64 9.96
C GLU A 108 12.03 12.35 9.17
N ASN A 109 11.38 11.29 9.64
CA ASN A 109 11.47 9.96 9.03
C ASN A 109 10.58 9.79 7.79
N ASP A 110 9.67 10.73 7.50
CA ASP A 110 8.79 10.66 6.35
C ASP A 110 9.56 10.88 5.05
N ARG A 111 9.22 10.09 4.03
CA ARG A 111 9.96 10.08 2.77
C ARG A 111 9.91 11.44 2.07
N ILE A 112 8.76 12.12 2.08
CA ILE A 112 8.64 13.45 1.46
C ILE A 112 9.64 14.45 2.02
N ARG A 113 9.89 14.41 3.34
CA ARG A 113 10.84 15.31 4.00
C ARG A 113 12.26 15.06 3.54
N LYS A 114 12.66 13.79 3.41
CA LYS A 114 13.98 13.41 2.91
C LYS A 114 14.16 13.86 1.47
N GLU A 115 13.18 13.64 0.61
CA GLU A 115 13.26 14.03 -0.79
C GLU A 115 13.25 15.55 -0.99
N LEU A 116 12.40 16.29 -0.27
CA LEU A 116 12.39 17.75 -0.29
C LEU A 116 13.71 18.33 0.21
N HIS A 117 14.29 17.72 1.24
CA HIS A 117 15.60 18.13 1.73
C HIS A 117 16.69 17.96 0.67
N ILE A 118 16.67 16.83 -0.07
CA ILE A 118 17.60 16.59 -1.20
C ILE A 118 17.39 17.65 -2.29
N ILE A 119 16.14 17.92 -2.69
CA ILE A 119 15.80 18.95 -3.68
C ILE A 119 16.37 20.31 -3.27
N VAL A 120 16.09 20.77 -2.04
CA VAL A 120 16.56 22.06 -1.54
C VAL A 120 18.08 22.09 -1.38
N SER A 121 18.72 20.97 -1.04
CA SER A 121 20.18 20.87 -0.98
C SER A 121 20.80 21.02 -2.37
N GLN A 122 20.24 20.37 -3.40
CA GLN A 122 20.71 20.48 -4.78
C GLN A 122 20.50 21.90 -5.35
N ILE A 123 19.40 22.56 -4.99
CA ILE A 123 19.16 23.98 -5.32
C ILE A 123 20.26 24.87 -4.72
N ARG A 124 20.69 24.60 -3.47
CA ARG A 124 21.75 25.40 -2.80
C ARG A 124 23.11 25.31 -3.47
N VAL A 125 23.40 24.20 -4.15
CA VAL A 125 24.64 24.01 -4.92
C VAL A 125 24.46 24.34 -6.41
N ASN A 126 23.38 25.05 -6.78
CA ASN A 126 23.09 25.52 -8.14
C ASN A 126 22.98 24.40 -9.20
N VAL A 127 22.48 23.21 -8.82
CA VAL A 127 22.16 22.16 -9.80
C VAL A 127 20.94 22.61 -10.62
N PRO A 128 20.91 22.36 -11.95
CA PRO A 128 19.77 22.74 -12.79
C PRO A 128 18.48 22.06 -12.36
N MET A 129 17.39 22.84 -12.30
CA MET A 129 16.10 22.35 -11.81
C MET A 129 15.53 21.17 -12.62
N GLU A 130 15.76 21.09 -13.93
CA GLU A 130 15.34 19.91 -14.71
C GLU A 130 15.99 18.62 -14.20
N GLN A 131 17.30 18.68 -13.93
CA GLN A 131 18.05 17.52 -13.43
C GLN A 131 17.57 17.11 -12.04
N ILE A 132 17.32 18.06 -11.14
CA ILE A 132 16.81 17.79 -9.79
C ILE A 132 15.47 17.04 -9.85
N MET A 133 14.56 17.48 -10.72
CA MET A 133 13.25 16.86 -10.87
C MET A 133 13.32 15.47 -11.52
N GLU A 134 14.18 15.30 -12.52
CA GLU A 134 14.40 14.00 -13.17
C GLU A 134 14.95 12.97 -12.16
N GLU A 135 15.99 13.35 -11.39
CA GLU A 135 16.53 12.49 -10.33
C GLU A 135 15.48 12.21 -9.24
N PHE A 136 14.65 13.19 -8.87
CA PHE A 136 13.55 12.99 -7.92
C PHE A 136 12.52 11.98 -8.43
N ALA A 137 12.13 12.07 -9.69
CA ALA A 137 11.20 11.13 -10.32
C ALA A 137 11.79 9.71 -10.41
N GLU A 138 13.09 9.58 -10.70
CA GLU A 138 13.79 8.29 -10.74
C GLU A 138 13.97 7.63 -9.37
N ARG A 139 14.17 8.42 -8.31
CA ARG A 139 14.30 7.93 -6.93
C ARG A 139 12.96 7.47 -6.35
N VAL A 140 11.92 8.29 -6.49
CA VAL A 140 10.61 8.03 -5.89
C VAL A 140 9.81 6.99 -6.69
N ARG A 141 9.94 6.99 -8.03
CA ARG A 141 9.25 6.07 -8.94
C ARG A 141 7.74 6.00 -8.70
N GLN A 142 7.13 7.14 -8.39
CA GLN A 142 5.68 7.28 -8.24
C GLN A 142 5.12 8.01 -9.47
N GLU A 143 3.93 7.60 -9.90
CA GLU A 143 3.31 8.03 -11.15
C GLU A 143 3.04 9.55 -11.19
N ASP A 144 2.46 10.11 -10.13
CA ASP A 144 2.13 11.53 -10.05
C ASP A 144 3.40 12.40 -10.01
N VAL A 145 4.47 11.94 -9.36
CA VAL A 145 5.79 12.62 -9.40
C VAL A 145 6.37 12.63 -10.82
N ARG A 146 6.30 11.50 -11.54
CA ARG A 146 6.77 11.42 -12.93
C ARG A 146 5.96 12.31 -13.85
N ASN A 147 4.63 12.32 -13.69
CA ASN A 147 3.74 13.17 -14.47
C ASN A 147 4.02 14.65 -14.20
N PHE A 148 4.16 15.03 -12.92
CA PHE A 148 4.51 16.39 -12.53
C PHE A 148 5.84 16.84 -13.15
N THR A 149 6.87 16.01 -13.06
CA THR A 149 8.20 16.29 -13.63
C THR A 149 8.17 16.45 -15.15
N ALA A 150 7.42 15.59 -15.84
CA ALA A 150 7.25 15.69 -17.29
C ALA A 150 6.55 16.98 -17.71
N VAL A 151 5.48 17.36 -16.98
CA VAL A 151 4.77 18.62 -17.22
C VAL A 151 5.66 19.83 -16.90
N PHE A 152 6.45 19.76 -15.84
CA PHE A 152 7.42 20.80 -15.48
C PHE A 152 8.46 21.02 -16.59
N ALA A 153 9.08 19.94 -17.09
CA ALA A 153 10.05 20.01 -18.17
C ALA A 153 9.42 20.57 -19.47
N ALA A 154 8.19 20.16 -19.79
CA ALA A 154 7.46 20.68 -20.93
C ALA A 154 7.14 22.18 -20.79
N ALA A 155 6.68 22.62 -19.61
CA ALA A 155 6.39 24.02 -19.33
C ALA A 155 7.64 24.90 -19.47
N LYS A 156 8.79 24.43 -18.96
CA LYS A 156 10.06 25.14 -19.06
C LYS A 156 10.57 25.27 -20.50
N LYS A 157 10.43 24.21 -21.30
CA LYS A 157 10.82 24.21 -22.72
C LYS A 157 9.88 25.07 -23.58
N SER A 158 8.60 25.11 -23.26
CA SER A 158 7.59 25.83 -24.03
C SER A 158 7.63 27.34 -23.82
N GLY A 159 8.27 27.84 -22.75
CA GLY A 159 8.35 29.28 -22.44
C GLY A 159 7.01 29.95 -22.14
N GLY A 160 5.94 29.17 -21.95
CA GLY A 160 4.62 29.68 -21.56
C GLY A 160 4.56 30.05 -20.07
N ASP A 161 3.36 30.35 -19.57
CA ASP A 161 3.14 30.61 -18.15
C ASP A 161 3.34 29.33 -17.31
N MET A 162 4.60 29.08 -16.95
CA MET A 162 5.00 27.94 -16.14
C MET A 162 4.26 27.92 -14.80
N VAL A 163 4.00 29.08 -14.20
CA VAL A 163 3.31 29.19 -12.91
C VAL A 163 1.87 28.71 -13.06
N ALA A 164 1.16 29.15 -14.09
CA ALA A 164 -0.20 28.69 -14.37
C ALA A 164 -0.25 27.19 -14.68
N ILE A 165 0.70 26.66 -15.45
CA ILE A 165 0.76 25.22 -15.77
C ILE A 165 0.99 24.41 -14.50
N ILE A 166 1.99 24.77 -13.68
CA ILE A 166 2.30 24.07 -12.42
C ILE A 166 1.10 24.12 -11.47
N ARG A 167 0.42 25.27 -11.35
CA ARG A 167 -0.77 25.43 -10.51
C ARG A 167 -1.91 24.53 -10.98
N ASN A 168 -2.16 24.45 -12.28
CA ASN A 168 -3.19 23.58 -12.83
C ASN A 168 -2.85 22.10 -12.59
N THR A 169 -1.59 21.71 -12.75
CA THR A 169 -1.14 20.34 -12.43
C THR A 169 -1.26 20.03 -10.94
N ALA A 170 -0.93 20.99 -10.08
CA ALA A 170 -1.09 20.89 -8.63
C ALA A 170 -2.56 20.65 -8.23
N GLY A 171 -3.48 21.41 -8.83
CA GLY A 171 -4.92 21.21 -8.67
C GLY A 171 -5.36 19.82 -9.11
N GLN A 172 -4.99 19.39 -10.33
CA GLN A 172 -5.34 18.08 -10.86
C GLN A 172 -4.83 16.91 -9.99
N ILE A 173 -3.61 17.00 -9.47
CA ILE A 173 -3.08 15.99 -8.53
C ILE A 173 -3.88 16.02 -7.22
N GLY A 174 -4.21 17.22 -6.73
CA GLY A 174 -5.01 17.41 -5.53
C GLY A 174 -6.40 16.76 -5.62
N ASP A 175 -7.09 17.00 -6.73
CA ASP A 175 -8.42 16.45 -7.03
C ASP A 175 -8.35 14.92 -7.19
N LYS A 176 -7.35 14.41 -7.93
CA LYS A 176 -7.14 12.97 -8.11
C LYS A 176 -6.95 12.24 -6.78
N VAL A 177 -6.16 12.80 -5.88
CA VAL A 177 -5.90 12.21 -4.54
C VAL A 177 -7.15 12.27 -3.65
N GLU A 178 -7.97 13.32 -3.78
CA GLU A 178 -9.21 13.46 -3.01
C GLU A 178 -10.27 12.45 -3.43
N VAL A 179 -10.51 12.33 -4.74
CA VAL A 179 -11.41 11.30 -5.30
C VAL A 179 -10.93 9.90 -4.89
N LYS A 180 -9.61 9.65 -4.98
CA LYS A 180 -9.05 8.36 -4.55
C LYS A 180 -9.29 8.06 -3.06
N ARG A 181 -9.20 9.08 -2.20
CA ARG A 181 -9.51 8.94 -0.77
C ARG A 181 -10.97 8.62 -0.50
N GLU A 182 -11.87 9.23 -1.25
CA GLU A 182 -13.30 8.93 -1.16
C GLU A 182 -13.55 7.46 -1.54
N ILE A 183 -12.95 7.01 -2.65
CA ILE A 183 -12.99 5.60 -3.09
C ILE A 183 -12.41 4.68 -2.01
N ASP A 184 -11.22 4.99 -1.48
CA ASP A 184 -10.57 4.20 -0.43
C ASP A 184 -11.44 4.12 0.85
N THR A 185 -12.21 5.18 1.16
CA THR A 185 -13.12 5.20 2.31
C THR A 185 -14.32 4.28 2.10
N ILE A 186 -14.91 4.32 0.91
CA ILE A 186 -16.02 3.42 0.52
C ILE A 186 -15.52 1.96 0.54
N LEU A 187 -14.31 1.73 0.03
CA LEU A 187 -13.68 0.41 -0.01
C LEU A 187 -13.29 -0.13 1.35
N ALA A 188 -12.86 0.73 2.27
CA ALA A 188 -12.57 0.32 3.64
C ALA A 188 -13.79 -0.37 4.28
N SER A 189 -15.00 0.17 4.08
CA SER A 189 -16.24 -0.44 4.56
C SER A 189 -16.45 -1.85 3.99
N ARG A 190 -16.24 -2.03 2.68
CA ARG A 190 -16.34 -3.33 2.00
C ARG A 190 -15.27 -4.32 2.44
N GLU A 191 -14.05 -3.84 2.67
CA GLU A 191 -12.96 -4.66 3.22
C GLU A 191 -13.31 -5.17 4.61
N TYR A 192 -13.89 -4.32 5.47
CA TYR A 192 -14.35 -4.73 6.79
C TYR A 192 -15.50 -5.75 6.72
N GLU A 193 -16.49 -5.53 5.86
CA GLU A 193 -17.59 -6.46 5.63
C GLU A 193 -17.07 -7.84 5.20
N PHE A 194 -16.18 -7.89 4.20
CA PHE A 194 -15.54 -9.13 3.76
C PHE A 194 -14.70 -9.78 4.87
N LYS A 195 -13.99 -8.98 5.67
CA LYS A 195 -13.21 -9.50 6.81
C LYS A 195 -14.12 -10.15 7.86
N VAL A 196 -15.30 -9.59 8.11
CA VAL A 196 -16.30 -10.21 9.00
C VAL A 196 -16.83 -11.50 8.38
N MET A 197 -17.23 -11.48 7.10
CA MET A 197 -17.75 -12.67 6.40
C MET A 197 -16.72 -13.81 6.36
N SER A 198 -15.45 -13.51 6.11
CA SER A 198 -14.38 -14.51 6.13
C SER A 198 -14.14 -15.10 7.52
N ALA A 199 -14.46 -14.40 8.61
CA ALA A 199 -14.36 -14.94 9.97
C ALA A 199 -15.49 -15.92 10.32
N VAL A 200 -16.65 -15.85 9.66
CA VAL A 200 -17.86 -16.62 10.00
C VAL A 200 -17.63 -18.14 10.05
N PRO A 201 -16.98 -18.79 9.05
CA PRO A 201 -16.78 -20.24 9.09
C PRO A 201 -15.95 -20.70 10.29
N TYR A 202 -14.96 -19.90 10.70
CA TYR A 202 -14.16 -20.21 11.89
C TYR A 202 -14.98 -20.14 13.18
N VAL A 203 -15.83 -19.12 13.30
CA VAL A 203 -16.72 -18.96 14.46
C VAL A 203 -17.72 -20.11 14.52
N ILE A 204 -18.33 -20.49 13.40
CA ILE A 204 -19.29 -21.60 13.35
C ILE A 204 -18.64 -22.92 13.73
N ILE A 205 -17.48 -23.27 13.16
CA ILE A 205 -16.80 -24.53 13.49
C ILE A 205 -16.34 -24.53 14.95
N GLY A 206 -15.85 -23.39 15.46
CA GLY A 206 -15.48 -23.24 16.87
C GLY A 206 -16.68 -23.45 17.80
N TYR A 207 -17.82 -22.82 17.49
CA TYR A 207 -19.06 -22.96 18.24
C TYR A 207 -19.58 -24.41 18.23
N MET A 208 -19.58 -25.06 17.07
CA MET A 208 -19.98 -26.47 16.92
C MET A 208 -19.06 -27.41 17.72
N SER A 209 -17.77 -27.11 17.78
CA SER A 209 -16.79 -27.91 18.53
C SER A 209 -16.97 -27.83 20.05
N LEU A 210 -17.44 -26.67 20.56
CA LEU A 210 -17.73 -26.50 21.99
C LEU A 210 -19.10 -27.05 22.38
N SER A 211 -20.12 -26.83 21.55
CA SER A 211 -21.50 -27.20 21.86
C SER A 211 -21.80 -28.68 21.59
N PHE A 212 -21.17 -29.28 20.57
CA PHE A 212 -21.44 -30.65 20.12
C PHE A 212 -20.14 -31.45 19.88
N PRO A 213 -19.36 -31.72 20.94
CA PRO A 213 -18.05 -32.37 20.81
C PRO A 213 -18.14 -33.81 20.27
N GLU A 214 -19.17 -34.57 20.65
CA GLU A 214 -19.41 -35.95 20.19
C GLU A 214 -19.63 -36.04 18.68
N PHE A 215 -20.39 -35.08 18.12
CA PHE A 215 -20.64 -35.02 16.68
C PHE A 215 -19.36 -34.64 15.91
N MET A 216 -18.62 -33.66 16.42
CA MET A 216 -17.34 -33.25 15.81
C MET A 216 -16.28 -34.36 15.89
N GLN A 217 -16.23 -35.14 16.97
CA GLN A 217 -15.29 -36.27 17.07
C GLN A 217 -15.56 -37.35 16.02
N ASN A 218 -16.82 -37.69 15.74
CA ASN A 218 -17.17 -38.63 14.68
C ASN A 218 -16.84 -38.11 13.27
N LEU A 219 -16.93 -36.79 13.07
CA LEU A 219 -16.57 -36.14 11.82
C LEU A 219 -15.04 -36.10 11.62
N TYR A 220 -14.27 -35.78 12.66
CA TYR A 220 -12.81 -35.73 12.56
C TYR A 220 -12.13 -37.11 12.65
N GLY A 221 -12.77 -38.09 13.29
CA GLY A 221 -12.21 -39.43 13.50
C GLY A 221 -12.24 -40.35 12.27
N ASN A 222 -13.07 -40.06 11.28
CA ASN A 222 -13.23 -40.88 10.07
C ASN A 222 -12.51 -40.29 8.86
N VAL A 223 -11.93 -41.17 8.01
CA VAL A 223 -11.25 -40.78 6.75
C VAL A 223 -12.20 -40.01 5.82
N LEU A 224 -13.49 -40.39 5.78
CA LEU A 224 -14.51 -39.70 5.01
C LEU A 224 -14.75 -38.26 5.51
N GLY A 225 -14.79 -38.04 6.82
CA GLY A 225 -15.00 -36.71 7.37
C GLY A 225 -13.79 -35.80 7.17
N THR A 226 -12.57 -36.34 7.22
CA THR A 226 -11.35 -35.62 6.79
C THR A 226 -11.45 -35.18 5.33
N GLY A 227 -11.97 -36.04 4.44
CA GLY A 227 -12.23 -35.71 3.04
C GLY A 227 -13.19 -34.55 2.87
N VAL A 228 -14.34 -34.58 3.57
CA VAL A 228 -15.34 -33.49 3.53
C VAL A 228 -14.75 -32.17 4.03
N MET A 229 -14.03 -32.19 5.16
CA MET A 229 -13.38 -30.99 5.69
C MET A 229 -12.34 -30.41 4.73
N THR A 230 -11.61 -31.26 4.00
CA THR A 230 -10.65 -30.84 2.97
C THR A 230 -11.36 -30.13 1.82
N VAL A 231 -12.48 -30.66 1.33
CA VAL A 231 -13.27 -30.04 0.26
C VAL A 231 -13.87 -28.71 0.71
N CYS A 232 -14.43 -28.65 1.93
CA CYS A 232 -14.94 -27.41 2.51
C CYS A 232 -13.85 -26.34 2.64
N LEU A 233 -12.65 -26.73 3.09
CA LEU A 233 -11.52 -25.82 3.20
C LEU A 233 -11.05 -25.31 1.83
N ALA A 234 -10.97 -26.19 0.82
CA ALA A 234 -10.59 -25.81 -0.53
C ALA A 234 -11.61 -24.82 -1.14
N ALA A 235 -12.90 -25.08 -0.98
CA ALA A 235 -13.96 -24.18 -1.41
C ALA A 235 -13.88 -22.82 -0.68
N TYR A 236 -13.62 -22.82 0.63
CA TYR A 236 -13.45 -21.61 1.42
C TYR A 236 -12.24 -20.77 0.96
N ILE A 237 -11.08 -21.41 0.74
CA ILE A 237 -9.89 -20.73 0.21
C ILE A 237 -10.18 -20.16 -1.20
N GLY A 238 -10.88 -20.92 -2.04
CA GLY A 238 -11.32 -20.48 -3.36
C GLY A 238 -12.21 -19.23 -3.28
N ALA A 239 -13.20 -19.24 -2.39
CA ALA A 239 -14.08 -18.09 -2.16
C ALA A 239 -13.30 -16.87 -1.64
N CYS A 240 -12.39 -17.06 -0.67
CA CYS A 240 -11.55 -15.98 -0.16
C CYS A 240 -10.63 -15.37 -1.21
N CYS A 241 -10.05 -16.20 -2.08
CA CYS A 241 -9.25 -15.74 -3.22
C CYS A 241 -10.06 -14.84 -4.15
N LEU A 242 -11.25 -15.31 -4.55
CA LEU A 242 -12.12 -14.57 -5.46
C LEU A 242 -12.57 -13.26 -4.82
N GLY A 243 -12.96 -13.27 -3.55
CA GLY A 243 -13.32 -12.07 -2.80
C GLY A 243 -12.17 -11.06 -2.72
N GLN A 244 -10.95 -11.51 -2.38
CA GLN A 244 -9.77 -10.63 -2.37
C GLN A 244 -9.44 -10.06 -3.75
N LYS A 245 -9.70 -10.80 -4.83
CA LYS A 245 -9.49 -10.33 -6.20
C LYS A 245 -10.50 -9.25 -6.59
N ILE A 246 -11.77 -9.43 -6.20
CA ILE A 246 -12.84 -8.44 -6.46
C ILE A 246 -12.54 -7.14 -5.72
N ILE A 247 -12.24 -7.21 -4.42
CA ILE A 247 -11.91 -6.03 -3.61
C ILE A 247 -10.67 -5.33 -4.16
N ARG A 248 -9.69 -6.09 -4.67
CA ARG A 248 -8.49 -5.52 -5.27
C ARG A 248 -8.75 -4.81 -6.60
N ILE A 249 -9.73 -5.23 -7.41
CA ILE A 249 -10.01 -4.60 -8.72
C ILE A 249 -10.56 -3.19 -8.55
N GLU A 250 -11.25 -2.94 -7.45
CA GLU A 250 -11.83 -1.63 -7.16
C GLU A 250 -10.80 -0.62 -6.61
N VAL A 251 -9.57 -1.08 -6.28
CA VAL A 251 -8.46 -0.25 -5.77
C VAL A 251 -7.30 -0.10 -6.76
#